data_AF-A0A0A9W6S7-F1
#
_entry.id   AF-A0A0A9W6S7-F1
#
_cell.length_a   1.000
_cell.length_b   1.000
_cell.length_c   1.000
_cell.angle_alpha   90.00
_cell.angle_beta   90.00
_cell.angle_gamma   90.00
#
_symmetry.space_group_name_H-M   'P 1'
#
loop_
_entity.id
_entity.type
_entity.pdbx_description
1 polymer ?
#
loop_
_entity_poly.entity_id
_entity_poly.type
_entity_poly.pdbx_seq_one_letter_code
_entity_poly.pdbx_strand_id
1 'polypeptide(L)'
;MVLSDPSPIHVFEVLDAKGNYADSSTAKNSHIVNGGFGFMIEEIDYWAHHNSQRTFRNLLWEEHESLLGNELIVEQNVHKDLLLIDVVDVYASLSLKTLAFLRWASTLKYEFVLKTDDDVFLDIDTILDQLGSSSGWDWWSCFKVGWPAPNAGKWRDRLSPSKVYPPFPSGSGYVFRTDSLRKLLSNPNFPEGTIGEDVTIGYLATRFNFRKLTNSLCHWSCDSRCAKQPCNVPEISVEQMEKVWGSYRQCGRICECHK
;
A
#
# COMPACT_ATOMS: atom_id res chain seq x y z
N MET A 1 13.64 -25.57 35.34
CA MET A 1 12.86 -24.40 34.90
C MET A 1 12.30 -24.76 33.54
N VAL A 2 11.03 -25.13 33.49
CA VAL A 2 10.35 -25.51 32.24
C VAL A 2 10.06 -24.20 31.50
N LEU A 3 10.75 -23.98 30.39
CA LEU A 3 10.41 -22.91 29.45
C LEU A 3 9.19 -23.39 28.64
N SER A 4 8.00 -23.18 29.20
CA SER A 4 6.74 -23.34 28.48
C SER A 4 6.32 -21.99 27.91
N ASP A 5 6.84 -21.62 26.74
CA ASP A 5 6.10 -20.82 25.73
C ASP A 5 6.91 -20.79 24.43
N PRO A 6 6.27 -20.75 23.24
CA PRO A 6 6.88 -21.12 21.99
C PRO A 6 7.93 -20.08 21.60
N SER A 7 9.15 -20.54 21.40
CA SER A 7 10.11 -19.82 20.57
C SER A 7 9.42 -19.43 19.25
N PRO A 8 9.76 -18.30 18.60
CA PRO A 8 9.25 -18.00 17.28
C PRO A 8 9.50 -19.23 16.41
N ILE A 9 8.43 -19.87 15.95
CA ILE A 9 8.55 -20.96 14.98
C ILE A 9 9.06 -20.28 13.72
N HIS A 10 10.37 -20.31 13.52
CA HIS A 10 10.97 -19.98 12.24
C HIS A 10 10.52 -21.07 11.27
N VAL A 11 9.42 -20.81 10.57
CA VAL A 11 8.98 -21.65 9.47
C VAL A 11 9.97 -21.43 8.33
N PHE A 12 10.91 -22.36 8.18
CA PHE A 12 11.80 -22.37 7.02
C PHE A 12 10.97 -22.78 5.80
N GLU A 13 10.80 -21.84 4.88
CA GLU A 13 10.11 -22.07 3.62
C GLU A 13 11.03 -22.87 2.70
N VAL A 14 10.55 -24.03 2.26
CA VAL A 14 11.28 -24.90 1.33
C VAL A 14 10.77 -24.63 -0.08
N LEU A 15 11.67 -24.52 -1.05
CA LEU A 15 11.31 -24.49 -2.46
C LEU A 15 11.44 -25.90 -3.06
N ASP A 16 10.54 -26.28 -3.95
CA ASP A 16 10.65 -27.50 -4.74
C ASP A 16 11.76 -27.38 -5.81
N ALA A 17 12.07 -28.48 -6.50
CA ALA A 17 13.09 -28.51 -7.56
C ALA A 17 12.78 -27.58 -8.76
N LYS A 18 11.58 -27.02 -8.84
CA LYS A 18 11.14 -26.06 -9.88
C LYS A 18 11.10 -24.62 -9.35
N GLY A 19 11.50 -24.39 -8.10
CA GLY A 19 11.52 -23.08 -7.46
C GLY A 19 10.16 -22.60 -6.95
N ASN A 20 9.16 -23.48 -6.84
CA ASN A 20 7.86 -23.16 -6.23
C ASN A 20 7.91 -23.41 -4.72
N TYR A 21 7.13 -22.68 -3.93
CA TYR A 21 6.97 -22.98 -2.51
C TYR A 21 6.44 -24.40 -2.30
N ALA A 22 7.20 -25.22 -1.60
CA ALA A 22 6.83 -26.58 -1.26
C ALA A 22 5.98 -26.54 0.02
N ASP A 23 4.68 -26.75 -0.13
CA ASP A 23 3.80 -27.07 0.99
C ASP A 23 4.04 -28.54 1.39
N SER A 24 4.68 -28.73 2.55
CA SER A 24 5.01 -30.05 3.08
C SER A 24 3.78 -30.89 3.40
N SER A 25 2.59 -30.27 3.53
CA SER A 25 1.34 -30.95 3.85
C SER A 25 0.66 -31.60 2.64
N THR A 26 1.00 -31.17 1.41
CA THR A 26 0.37 -31.64 0.17
C THR A 26 1.30 -32.45 -0.74
N ALA A 27 2.60 -32.52 -0.43
CA ALA A 27 3.59 -33.20 -1.25
C ALA A 27 3.53 -34.74 -1.12
N LYS A 28 2.77 -35.41 -2.00
CA LYS A 28 2.92 -36.85 -2.24
C LYS A 28 4.14 -37.10 -3.13
N ASN A 29 5.15 -37.78 -2.59
CA ASN A 29 6.42 -38.14 -3.24
C ASN A 29 7.35 -36.94 -3.59
N SER A 30 7.73 -36.14 -2.60
CA SER A 30 8.85 -35.18 -2.74
C SER A 30 10.11 -35.69 -2.04
N HIS A 31 11.26 -35.57 -2.72
CA HIS A 31 12.57 -35.66 -2.07
C HIS A 31 12.85 -34.32 -1.39
N ILE A 32 12.57 -34.24 -0.09
CA ILE A 32 12.93 -33.07 0.72
C ILE A 32 14.40 -33.22 1.10
N VAL A 33 15.27 -32.36 0.56
CA VAL A 33 16.64 -32.24 1.06
C VAL A 33 16.55 -31.56 2.42
N ASN A 34 16.75 -32.32 3.50
CA ASN A 34 16.95 -31.75 4.83
C ASN A 34 18.30 -31.03 4.85
N GLY A 35 18.32 -29.76 4.43
CA GLY A 35 19.45 -28.88 4.62
C GLY A 35 19.57 -28.52 6.11
N GLY A 36 20.62 -29.00 6.78
CA GLY A 36 21.02 -28.43 8.06
C GLY A 36 21.63 -27.06 7.83
N PHE A 37 21.06 -26.02 8.42
CA PHE A 37 21.68 -24.70 8.46
C PHE A 37 22.31 -24.49 9.85
N GLY A 38 23.61 -24.19 9.86
CA GLY A 38 24.28 -23.68 11.04
C GLY A 38 24.25 -22.16 10.98
N PHE A 39 23.90 -21.51 12.09
CA PHE A 39 24.05 -20.08 12.25
C PHE A 39 24.89 -19.81 13.51
N MET A 40 25.71 -18.77 13.45
CA MET A 40 26.44 -18.26 14.59
C MET A 40 25.71 -17.00 15.05
N ILE A 41 25.31 -16.96 16.32
CA ILE A 41 24.83 -15.72 16.93
C ILE A 41 26.06 -14.95 17.39
N GLU A 42 26.37 -13.86 16.70
CA GLU A 42 27.38 -12.91 17.14
C GLU A 42 26.79 -12.00 18.24
N GLU A 43 27.66 -11.49 19.13
CA GLU A 43 27.29 -10.58 20.22
C GLU A 43 26.26 -11.15 21.23
N ILE A 44 26.46 -12.38 21.70
CA ILE A 44 25.52 -13.04 22.63
C ILE A 44 25.22 -12.21 23.89
N ASP A 45 26.20 -11.45 24.39
CA ASP A 45 26.03 -10.58 25.56
C ASP A 45 25.10 -9.39 25.25
N TYR A 46 25.19 -8.83 24.03
CA TYR A 46 24.26 -7.80 23.56
C TYR A 46 22.84 -8.35 23.51
N TRP A 47 22.65 -9.54 22.91
CA TRP A 47 21.33 -10.16 22.82
C TRP A 47 20.76 -10.56 24.19
N ALA A 48 21.61 -11.04 25.10
CA ALA A 48 21.21 -11.34 26.46
C ALA A 48 20.77 -10.08 27.20
N HIS A 49 21.50 -8.97 27.06
CA HIS A 49 21.13 -7.67 27.59
C HIS A 49 19.85 -7.12 26.94
N HIS A 50 19.74 -7.20 25.61
CA HIS A 50 18.55 -6.83 24.87
C HIS A 50 17.34 -7.65 25.37
N ASN A 51 17.48 -8.95 25.60
CA ASN A 51 16.41 -9.78 26.12
C ASN A 51 16.08 -9.46 27.58
N SER A 52 17.08 -9.13 28.42
CA SER A 52 16.85 -8.74 29.82
C SER A 52 16.05 -7.43 29.94
N GLN A 53 16.19 -6.54 28.96
CA GLN A 53 15.44 -5.27 28.88
C GLN A 53 14.07 -5.41 28.20
N ARG A 54 13.64 -6.61 27.81
CA ARG A 54 12.38 -6.83 27.06
C ARG A 54 11.16 -6.27 27.79
N THR A 55 11.00 -6.58 29.07
CA THR A 55 9.88 -6.08 29.87
C THR A 55 9.87 -4.56 29.93
N PHE A 56 11.04 -3.95 30.14
CA PHE A 56 11.17 -2.49 30.17
C PHE A 56 10.83 -1.85 28.82
N ARG A 57 11.32 -2.40 27.70
CA ARG A 57 10.95 -1.91 26.36
C ARG A 57 9.47 -2.05 26.07
N ASN A 58 8.84 -3.16 26.47
CA ASN A 58 7.40 -3.33 26.30
C ASN A 58 6.62 -2.28 27.09
N LEU A 59 7.02 -1.98 28.32
CA LEU A 59 6.40 -0.90 29.12
C LEU A 59 6.55 0.47 28.45
N LEU A 60 7.74 0.79 27.91
CA LEU A 60 7.96 2.03 27.16
C LEU A 60 7.10 2.08 25.88
N TRP A 61 6.93 0.95 25.20
CA TRP A 61 6.09 0.84 24.02
C TRP A 61 4.61 1.06 24.36
N GLU A 62 4.11 0.42 25.42
CA GLU A 62 2.74 0.60 25.93
C GLU A 62 2.49 2.06 26.35
N GLU A 63 3.45 2.70 27.02
CA GLU A 63 3.38 4.13 27.35
C GLU A 63 3.33 5.00 26.09
N HIS A 64 4.20 4.72 25.12
CA HIS A 64 4.21 5.44 23.85
C HIS A 64 2.90 5.29 23.06
N GLU A 65 2.36 4.08 22.96
CA GLU A 65 1.06 3.82 22.32
C GLU A 65 -0.07 4.57 23.01
N SER A 66 -0.07 4.62 24.35
CA SER A 66 -1.05 5.38 25.13
C SER A 66 -0.94 6.89 24.86
N LEU A 67 0.27 7.44 24.83
CA LEU A 67 0.50 8.85 24.52
C LEU A 67 0.06 9.19 23.09
N LEU A 68 0.44 8.38 22.10
CA LEU A 68 0.02 8.55 20.72
C LEU A 68 -1.51 8.47 20.59
N GLY A 69 -2.15 7.55 21.31
CA GLY A 69 -3.61 7.47 21.37
C GLY A 69 -4.27 8.75 21.86
N ASN A 70 -3.68 9.41 22.87
CA ASN A 70 -4.16 10.71 23.35
C ASN A 70 -3.93 11.83 22.33
N GLU A 71 -2.78 11.85 21.66
CA GLU A 71 -2.48 12.82 20.59
C GLU A 71 -3.49 12.69 19.43
N LEU A 72 -3.81 11.47 19.01
CA LEU A 72 -4.81 11.20 17.98
C LEU A 72 -6.22 11.65 18.41
N ILE A 73 -6.58 11.52 19.70
CA ILE A 73 -7.86 12.04 20.22
C ILE A 73 -7.88 13.57 20.12
N VAL A 74 -6.77 14.25 20.46
CA VAL A 74 -6.66 15.70 20.35
C VAL A 74 -6.75 16.14 18.88
N GLU A 75 -6.00 15.51 17.98
CA GLU A 75 -6.02 15.78 16.55
C GLU A 75 -7.43 15.59 15.97
N GLN A 76 -8.07 14.46 16.26
CA GLN A 76 -9.45 14.19 15.84
C GLN A 76 -10.45 15.20 16.45
N ASN A 77 -10.14 15.79 17.59
CA ASN A 77 -10.95 16.84 18.19
C ASN A 77 -10.82 18.19 17.49
N VAL A 78 -9.67 18.47 16.90
CA VAL A 78 -9.39 19.72 16.19
C VAL A 78 -9.83 19.63 14.73
N HIS A 79 -9.44 18.57 14.01
CA HIS A 79 -9.53 18.51 12.55
C HIS A 79 -10.74 17.72 12.03
N LYS A 80 -11.22 16.73 12.79
CA LYS A 80 -12.44 15.94 12.48
C LYS A 80 -12.39 15.22 11.12
N ASP A 81 -11.20 14.88 10.68
CA ASP A 81 -10.89 14.28 9.37
C ASP A 81 -10.18 12.92 9.47
N LEU A 82 -10.00 12.37 10.68
CA LEU A 82 -9.44 11.04 10.87
C LEU A 82 -10.52 9.94 10.84
N LEU A 83 -10.20 8.87 10.13
CA LEU A 83 -10.91 7.59 10.19
C LEU A 83 -9.97 6.52 10.74
N LEU A 84 -10.19 6.11 12.00
CA LEU A 84 -9.43 5.03 12.62
C LEU A 84 -10.05 3.67 12.25
N ILE A 85 -9.21 2.78 11.74
CA ILE A 85 -9.60 1.43 11.29
C ILE A 85 -8.84 0.43 12.15
N ASP A 86 -9.55 -0.60 12.64
CA ASP A 86 -8.97 -1.68 13.43
C ASP A 86 -8.23 -2.69 12.53
N VAL A 87 -7.03 -2.30 12.10
CA VAL A 87 -6.09 -3.10 11.30
C VAL A 87 -4.68 -2.86 11.80
N VAL A 88 -3.87 -3.92 11.87
CA VAL A 88 -2.42 -3.80 12.09
C VAL A 88 -1.79 -3.12 10.88
N ASP A 89 -1.39 -1.85 11.03
CA ASP A 89 -0.91 -1.00 9.95
C ASP A 89 0.54 -1.33 9.55
N VAL A 90 0.67 -2.37 8.74
CA VAL A 90 1.93 -2.80 8.13
C VAL A 90 1.74 -2.94 6.62
N TYR A 91 2.83 -2.89 5.87
CA TYR A 91 2.80 -2.95 4.40
C TYR A 91 1.95 -4.12 3.85
N ALA A 92 2.08 -5.31 4.45
CA ALA A 92 1.34 -6.51 4.05
C ALA A 92 -0.19 -6.41 4.29
N SER A 93 -0.62 -5.53 5.19
CA SER A 93 -2.02 -5.31 5.57
C SER A 93 -2.66 -4.09 4.88
N LEU A 94 -1.91 -3.36 4.05
CA LEU A 94 -2.45 -2.15 3.40
C LEU A 94 -3.68 -2.43 2.54
N SER A 95 -3.77 -3.59 1.89
CA SER A 95 -4.97 -3.97 1.13
C SER A 95 -6.21 -4.09 2.02
N LEU A 96 -6.06 -4.54 3.27
CA LEU A 96 -7.14 -4.61 4.26
C LEU A 96 -7.54 -3.22 4.75
N LYS A 97 -6.56 -2.35 5.06
CA LYS A 97 -6.79 -0.95 5.42
C LYS A 97 -7.56 -0.22 4.32
N THR A 98 -7.12 -0.35 3.07
CA THR A 98 -7.81 0.24 1.91
C THR A 98 -9.20 -0.34 1.71
N LEU A 99 -9.39 -1.65 1.84
CA LEU A 99 -10.73 -2.25 1.72
C LEU A 99 -11.69 -1.71 2.80
N ALA A 100 -11.24 -1.62 4.04
CA ALA A 100 -12.03 -1.08 5.14
C ALA A 100 -12.39 0.39 4.87
N PHE A 101 -11.43 1.21 4.41
CA PHE A 101 -11.68 2.59 3.98
C PHE A 101 -12.71 2.66 2.85
N LEU A 102 -12.55 1.86 1.78
CA LEU A 102 -13.47 1.89 0.63
C LEU A 102 -14.87 1.42 1.01
N ARG A 103 -15.01 0.44 1.91
CA ARG A 103 -16.31 0.02 2.47
C ARG A 103 -16.96 1.17 3.24
N TRP A 104 -16.24 1.85 4.12
CA TRP A 104 -16.75 3.03 4.81
C TRP A 104 -17.15 4.13 3.80
N ALA A 105 -16.27 4.45 2.86
CA ALA A 105 -16.52 5.46 1.84
C ALA A 105 -17.77 5.11 1.01
N SER A 106 -18.02 3.83 0.70
CA SER A 106 -19.19 3.43 -0.10
C SER A 106 -20.54 3.83 0.49
N THR A 107 -20.59 4.13 1.80
CA THR A 107 -21.79 4.61 2.53
C THR A 107 -22.08 6.09 2.29
N LEU A 108 -21.10 6.85 1.79
CA LEU A 108 -21.20 8.28 1.55
C LEU A 108 -21.77 8.58 0.16
N LYS A 109 -22.14 9.85 -0.05
CA LYS A 109 -22.59 10.38 -1.35
C LYS A 109 -21.46 11.20 -1.97
N TYR A 110 -20.85 10.67 -3.02
CA TYR A 110 -19.89 11.36 -3.88
C TYR A 110 -19.95 10.75 -5.29
N GLU A 111 -19.36 11.44 -6.27
CA GLU A 111 -19.26 10.96 -7.66
C GLU A 111 -17.93 10.24 -7.94
N PHE A 112 -16.86 10.70 -7.29
CA PHE A 112 -15.51 10.17 -7.43
C PHE A 112 -14.85 10.01 -6.06
N VAL A 113 -14.00 9.00 -5.92
CA VAL A 113 -13.06 8.86 -4.81
C VAL A 113 -11.65 8.95 -5.36
N LEU A 114 -10.80 9.76 -4.74
CA LEU A 114 -9.36 9.81 -4.98
C LEU A 114 -8.66 9.23 -3.77
N LYS A 115 -7.82 8.21 -3.97
CA LYS A 115 -6.86 7.71 -2.97
C LYS A 115 -5.47 8.16 -3.37
N THR A 116 -4.68 8.59 -2.41
CA THR A 116 -3.25 8.88 -2.56
C THR A 116 -2.50 8.53 -1.28
N ASP A 117 -1.18 8.47 -1.36
CA ASP A 117 -0.30 8.35 -0.20
C ASP A 117 0.01 9.76 0.36
N ASP A 118 0.49 9.83 1.61
CA ASP A 118 0.79 11.08 2.35
C ASP A 118 2.07 11.78 1.87
N ASP A 119 2.84 11.12 1.01
CA ASP A 119 4.05 11.64 0.35
C ASP A 119 3.79 12.04 -1.11
N VAL A 120 2.55 12.44 -1.45
CA VAL A 120 2.14 12.85 -2.79
C VAL A 120 1.49 14.23 -2.78
N PHE A 121 2.05 15.16 -3.54
CA PHE A 121 1.40 16.44 -3.82
C PHE A 121 0.44 16.30 -5.01
N LEU A 122 -0.78 16.87 -4.92
CA LEU A 122 -1.81 16.83 -5.96
C LEU A 122 -2.17 18.24 -6.44
N ASP A 123 -2.28 18.41 -7.76
CA ASP A 123 -2.91 19.57 -8.40
C ASP A 123 -4.43 19.36 -8.43
N ILE A 124 -5.08 19.67 -7.30
CA ILE A 124 -6.51 19.39 -7.11
C ILE A 124 -7.38 20.14 -8.11
N ASP A 125 -7.03 21.38 -8.47
CA ASP A 125 -7.82 22.19 -9.41
C ASP A 125 -7.84 21.52 -10.80
N THR A 126 -6.68 21.12 -11.31
CA THR A 126 -6.59 20.43 -12.61
C THR A 126 -7.26 19.05 -12.59
N ILE A 127 -7.17 18.34 -11.46
CA ILE A 127 -7.88 17.07 -11.27
C ILE A 127 -9.40 17.30 -11.34
N LEU A 128 -9.94 18.31 -10.66
CA LEU A 128 -11.37 18.62 -10.68
C LEU A 128 -11.86 18.97 -12.10
N ASP A 129 -11.08 19.76 -12.85
CA ASP A 129 -11.37 20.06 -14.26
C ASP A 129 -11.43 18.79 -15.13
N GLN A 130 -10.55 17.81 -14.87
CA GLN A 130 -10.59 16.51 -15.55
C GLN A 130 -11.88 15.73 -15.24
N LEU A 131 -12.30 15.73 -13.97
CA LEU A 131 -13.50 15.00 -13.53
C LEU A 131 -14.77 15.57 -14.16
N GLY A 132 -14.83 16.89 -14.37
CA GLY A 132 -15.98 17.56 -15.00
C GLY A 132 -16.04 17.45 -16.53
N SER A 133 -14.91 17.25 -17.20
CA SER A 133 -14.80 17.32 -18.67
C SER A 133 -14.92 15.98 -19.39
N SER A 134 -14.87 14.86 -18.67
CA SER A 134 -14.75 13.52 -19.27
C SER A 134 -15.78 12.54 -18.71
N SER A 135 -16.39 11.76 -19.60
CA SER A 135 -17.32 10.70 -19.22
C SER A 135 -16.95 9.37 -19.87
N GLY A 136 -17.51 8.27 -19.39
CA GLY A 136 -17.30 6.95 -19.99
C GLY A 136 -16.00 6.23 -19.62
N TRP A 137 -15.33 6.67 -18.56
CA TRP A 137 -14.27 5.93 -17.89
C TRP A 137 -14.74 5.53 -16.47
N ASP A 138 -14.04 4.58 -15.86
CA ASP A 138 -14.40 3.97 -14.59
C ASP A 138 -13.33 4.22 -13.51
N TRP A 139 -12.07 4.32 -13.93
CA TRP A 139 -10.91 4.63 -13.08
C TRP A 139 -9.77 5.35 -13.83
N TRP A 140 -8.94 6.08 -13.09
CA TRP A 140 -7.84 6.88 -13.61
C TRP A 140 -6.65 6.85 -12.64
N SER A 141 -5.44 6.68 -13.17
CA SER A 141 -4.17 6.69 -12.43
C SER A 141 -3.03 6.68 -13.46
N CYS A 142 -1.79 6.63 -12.99
CA CYS A 142 -0.69 6.09 -13.77
C CYS A 142 -0.66 4.56 -13.64
N PHE A 143 -0.82 3.84 -14.75
CA PHE A 143 -0.93 2.38 -14.72
C PHE A 143 0.41 1.69 -14.98
N LYS A 144 0.83 0.84 -14.06
CA LYS A 144 1.92 -0.12 -14.25
C LYS A 144 1.39 -1.33 -15.05
N VAL A 145 2.02 -1.64 -16.18
CA VAL A 145 1.62 -2.72 -17.09
C VAL A 145 2.78 -3.69 -17.32
N GLY A 146 2.50 -5.00 -17.30
CA GLY A 146 3.51 -6.03 -17.60
C GLY A 146 4.56 -6.23 -16.49
N TRP A 147 4.26 -5.78 -15.26
CA TRP A 147 5.18 -5.91 -14.14
C TRP A 147 5.17 -7.33 -13.56
N PRO A 148 6.35 -7.96 -13.36
CA PRO A 148 6.43 -9.28 -12.76
C PRO A 148 6.13 -9.20 -11.25
N ALA A 149 5.50 -10.26 -10.73
CA ALA A 149 5.29 -10.43 -9.30
C ALA A 149 6.66 -10.60 -8.61
N PRO A 150 7.07 -9.69 -7.70
CA PRO A 150 8.39 -9.77 -7.08
C PRO A 150 8.48 -10.99 -6.15
N ASN A 151 9.57 -11.73 -6.21
CA ASN A 151 9.83 -12.90 -5.36
C ASN A 151 10.65 -12.56 -4.10
N ALA A 152 11.10 -11.31 -3.94
CA ALA A 152 11.95 -10.86 -2.84
C ALA A 152 11.78 -9.37 -2.53
N GLY A 153 12.31 -8.96 -1.38
CA GLY A 153 12.29 -7.58 -0.91
C GLY A 153 10.95 -7.16 -0.28
N LYS A 154 10.82 -5.85 -0.01
CA LYS A 154 9.63 -5.22 0.56
C LYS A 154 8.34 -5.58 -0.19
N TRP A 155 8.45 -5.70 -1.51
CA TRP A 155 7.34 -5.91 -2.44
C TRP A 155 7.10 -7.38 -2.79
N ARG A 156 7.68 -8.32 -2.02
CA ARG A 156 7.53 -9.76 -2.26
C ARG A 156 6.05 -10.15 -2.25
N ASP A 157 5.63 -10.84 -3.30
CA ASP A 157 4.29 -11.41 -3.44
C ASP A 157 4.35 -12.93 -3.39
N ARG A 158 3.45 -13.52 -2.59
CA ARG A 158 3.35 -14.96 -2.33
C ARG A 158 2.07 -15.58 -2.85
N LEU A 159 1.03 -14.78 -3.10
CA LEU A 159 -0.32 -15.26 -3.35
C LEU A 159 -0.85 -14.89 -4.74
N SER A 160 -0.14 -14.07 -5.51
CA SER A 160 -0.59 -13.72 -6.84
C SER A 160 -0.84 -14.97 -7.70
N PRO A 161 -1.99 -15.06 -8.39
CA PRO A 161 -2.30 -16.20 -9.26
C PRO A 161 -1.43 -16.21 -10.52
N SER A 162 -0.74 -15.11 -10.83
CA SER A 162 0.06 -14.94 -12.04
C SER A 162 1.46 -14.44 -11.71
N LYS A 163 2.45 -14.85 -12.52
CA LYS A 163 3.83 -14.32 -12.46
C LYS A 163 3.93 -12.87 -12.94
N VAL A 164 2.93 -12.38 -13.65
CA VAL A 164 2.85 -11.01 -14.16
C VAL A 164 1.51 -10.43 -13.75
N TYR A 165 1.55 -9.25 -13.13
CA TYR A 165 0.35 -8.59 -12.68
C TYR A 165 -0.50 -8.09 -13.86
N PRO A 166 -1.84 -8.09 -13.72
CA PRO A 166 -2.68 -7.30 -14.60
C PRO A 166 -2.35 -5.81 -14.42
N PRO A 167 -2.79 -4.92 -15.32
CA PRO A 167 -2.57 -3.49 -15.11
C PRO A 167 -3.11 -3.00 -13.76
N PHE A 168 -2.29 -2.29 -13.01
CA PHE A 168 -2.61 -1.77 -11.68
C PHE A 168 -2.14 -0.31 -11.54
N PRO A 169 -2.78 0.51 -10.67
CA PRO A 169 -2.32 1.87 -10.43
C PRO A 169 -0.94 1.86 -9.78
N SER A 170 -0.16 2.93 -9.93
CA SER A 170 0.98 3.17 -9.05
C SER A 170 0.51 3.73 -7.70
N GLY A 171 1.34 3.56 -6.66
CA GLY A 171 1.12 4.14 -5.33
C GLY A 171 1.00 5.68 -5.30
N SER A 172 1.33 6.35 -6.41
CA SER A 172 1.12 7.78 -6.64
C SER A 172 -0.35 8.23 -6.69
N GLY A 173 -1.29 7.34 -6.39
CA GLY A 173 -2.72 7.61 -6.27
C GLY A 173 -3.55 7.18 -7.48
N TYR A 174 -4.86 7.07 -7.25
CA TYR A 174 -5.84 6.69 -8.26
C TYR A 174 -7.22 7.29 -7.95
N VAL A 175 -8.02 7.46 -9.00
CA VAL A 175 -9.40 7.91 -8.94
C VAL A 175 -10.34 6.82 -9.42
N PHE A 176 -11.45 6.61 -8.70
CA PHE A 176 -12.56 5.75 -9.12
C PHE A 176 -13.87 6.53 -9.17
N ARG A 177 -14.72 6.16 -10.12
CA ARG A 177 -16.14 6.52 -10.04
C ARG A 177 -16.85 5.68 -8.99
N THR A 178 -17.79 6.28 -8.27
CA THR A 178 -18.51 5.60 -7.17
C THR A 178 -19.26 4.35 -7.62
N ASP A 179 -19.85 4.36 -8.82
CA ASP A 179 -20.57 3.21 -9.37
C ASP A 179 -19.62 2.02 -9.64
N SER A 180 -18.42 2.31 -10.13
CA SER A 180 -17.36 1.36 -10.38
C SER A 180 -16.79 0.83 -9.06
N LEU A 181 -16.56 1.72 -8.09
CA LEU A 181 -16.15 1.32 -6.75
C LEU A 181 -17.15 0.38 -6.07
N ARG A 182 -18.45 0.68 -6.15
CA ARG A 182 -19.50 -0.19 -5.57
C ARG A 182 -19.53 -1.57 -6.22
N LYS A 183 -19.29 -1.66 -7.53
CA LYS A 183 -19.14 -2.95 -8.23
C LYS A 183 -17.88 -3.68 -7.77
N LEU A 184 -16.77 -2.98 -7.59
CA LEU A 184 -15.53 -3.56 -7.09
C LEU A 184 -15.72 -4.19 -5.70
N LEU A 185 -16.42 -3.48 -4.81
CA LEU A 185 -16.69 -3.90 -3.44
C LEU A 185 -17.74 -5.03 -3.32
N SER A 186 -18.52 -5.30 -4.37
CA SER A 186 -19.48 -6.42 -4.36
C SER A 186 -18.83 -7.78 -4.64
N ASN A 187 -17.53 -7.83 -4.93
CA ASN A 187 -16.81 -9.07 -5.14
C ASN A 187 -16.64 -9.83 -3.80
N PRO A 188 -17.21 -11.05 -3.67
CA PRO A 188 -17.06 -11.86 -2.45
C PRO A 188 -15.66 -12.42 -2.27
N ASN A 189 -14.85 -12.49 -3.33
CA ASN A 189 -13.50 -13.06 -3.32
C ASN A 189 -12.44 -11.94 -3.38
N PHE A 190 -12.54 -10.97 -2.48
CA PHE A 190 -11.50 -9.96 -2.33
C PHE A 190 -10.24 -10.63 -1.75
N PRO A 191 -9.05 -10.50 -2.38
CA PRO A 191 -7.84 -11.14 -1.85
C PRO A 191 -7.50 -10.56 -0.47
N GLU A 192 -7.46 -11.40 0.57
CA GLU A 192 -7.06 -10.98 1.91
C GLU A 192 -5.53 -11.05 2.07
N GLY A 193 -4.91 -9.91 2.39
CA GLY A 193 -3.76 -9.83 3.30
C GLY A 193 -2.35 -10.33 2.89
N THR A 194 -1.94 -10.32 1.62
CA THR A 194 -0.50 -10.55 1.26
C THR A 194 -0.04 -9.98 -0.08
N ILE A 195 -0.96 -9.56 -0.96
CA ILE A 195 -0.64 -8.88 -2.22
C ILE A 195 -0.64 -7.37 -1.94
N GLY A 196 0.26 -6.62 -2.58
CA GLY A 196 0.28 -5.16 -2.47
C GLY A 196 -1.09 -4.53 -2.75
N GLU A 197 -1.38 -3.43 -2.06
CA GLU A 197 -2.67 -2.72 -2.14
C GLU A 197 -3.02 -2.34 -3.58
N ASP A 198 -2.13 -1.60 -4.26
CA ASP A 198 -2.33 -1.19 -5.66
C ASP A 198 -2.59 -2.40 -6.59
N VAL A 199 -1.82 -3.47 -6.42
CA VAL A 199 -1.93 -4.69 -7.23
C VAL A 199 -3.27 -5.38 -6.99
N THR A 200 -3.74 -5.40 -5.74
CA THR A 200 -5.07 -5.91 -5.37
C THR A 200 -6.17 -5.13 -6.09
N ILE A 201 -6.09 -3.80 -6.10
CA ILE A 201 -7.01 -2.94 -6.85
C ILE A 201 -6.95 -3.25 -8.36
N GLY A 202 -5.75 -3.46 -8.92
CA GLY A 202 -5.56 -3.81 -10.33
C GLY A 202 -6.23 -5.13 -10.73
N TYR A 203 -6.09 -6.18 -9.91
CA TYR A 203 -6.77 -7.47 -10.12
C TYR A 203 -8.29 -7.30 -10.14
N LEU A 204 -8.83 -6.54 -9.20
CA LEU A 204 -10.27 -6.33 -9.07
C LEU A 204 -10.82 -5.51 -10.22
N ALA A 205 -10.18 -4.40 -10.56
CA ALA A 205 -10.59 -3.55 -11.67
C ALA A 205 -10.55 -4.30 -13.02
N THR A 206 -9.54 -5.14 -13.22
CA THR A 206 -9.43 -6.00 -14.40
C THR A 206 -10.55 -7.02 -14.46
N ARG A 207 -10.92 -7.65 -13.33
CA ARG A 207 -12.03 -8.61 -13.26
C ARG A 207 -13.37 -8.03 -13.70
N PHE A 208 -13.61 -6.75 -13.42
CA PHE A 208 -14.83 -6.04 -13.83
C PHE A 208 -14.71 -5.29 -15.16
N ASN A 209 -13.57 -5.43 -15.87
CA ASN A 209 -13.29 -4.76 -17.14
C ASN A 209 -13.45 -3.23 -17.08
N PHE A 210 -12.97 -2.61 -16.00
CA PHE A 210 -13.07 -1.16 -15.84
C PHE A 210 -12.25 -0.40 -16.88
N ARG A 211 -12.91 0.54 -17.55
CA ARG A 211 -12.34 1.40 -18.58
C ARG A 211 -11.47 2.46 -17.95
N LYS A 212 -10.22 2.50 -18.37
CA LYS A 212 -9.23 3.48 -17.92
C LYS A 212 -9.47 4.82 -18.62
N LEU A 213 -9.30 5.92 -17.91
CA LEU A 213 -9.12 7.22 -18.56
C LEU A 213 -7.76 7.23 -19.29
N THR A 214 -7.77 7.58 -20.58
CA THR A 214 -6.58 7.58 -21.45
C THR A 214 -6.21 8.96 -21.97
N ASN A 215 -7.19 9.86 -22.15
CA ASN A 215 -6.98 11.22 -22.62
C ASN A 215 -7.28 12.19 -21.47
N SER A 216 -6.28 12.42 -20.62
CA SER A 216 -6.38 13.35 -19.49
C SER A 216 -5.77 14.72 -19.80
N LEU A 217 -6.31 15.75 -19.15
CA LEU A 217 -5.87 17.15 -19.19
C LEU A 217 -4.51 17.34 -18.53
N CYS A 218 -4.15 16.47 -17.58
CA CYS A 218 -2.85 16.43 -16.93
C CYS A 218 -2.26 15.02 -16.97
N HIS A 219 -0.94 14.92 -16.82
CA HIS A 219 -0.22 13.67 -16.75
C HIS A 219 -0.18 13.15 -15.32
N TRP A 220 -0.82 12.00 -15.06
CA TRP A 220 -0.67 11.32 -13.78
C TRP A 220 0.71 10.68 -13.72
N SER A 221 1.59 11.17 -12.86
CA SER A 221 2.99 10.73 -12.73
C SER A 221 3.06 9.45 -11.90
N CYS A 222 3.79 8.45 -12.40
CA CYS A 222 4.07 7.19 -11.69
C CYS A 222 5.23 7.29 -10.68
N ASP A 223 6.04 8.34 -10.78
CA ASP A 223 7.26 8.54 -10.00
C ASP A 223 7.51 10.04 -9.78
N SER A 224 8.53 10.36 -8.97
CA SER A 224 8.86 11.73 -8.53
C SER A 224 9.37 12.65 -9.64
N ARG A 225 9.54 12.17 -10.88
CA ARG A 225 9.99 13.02 -11.99
C ARG A 225 8.85 13.93 -12.43
N CYS A 226 9.11 15.22 -12.39
CA CYS A 226 8.22 16.23 -12.94
C CYS A 226 7.98 16.02 -14.43
N ALA A 227 6.77 15.59 -14.78
CA ALA A 227 6.29 15.53 -16.16
C ALA A 227 5.81 16.92 -16.64
N LYS A 228 5.54 17.03 -17.93
CA LYS A 228 4.86 18.21 -18.49
C LYS A 228 3.39 18.19 -18.06
N GLN A 229 2.90 19.30 -17.49
CA GLN A 229 1.54 19.40 -16.92
C GLN A 229 1.17 18.21 -16.01
N PRO A 230 1.90 17.97 -14.90
CA PRO A 230 1.60 16.84 -14.03
C PRO A 230 0.27 17.06 -13.27
N CYS A 231 -0.42 15.97 -12.92
CA CYS A 231 -1.52 16.00 -11.95
C CYS A 231 -1.00 15.90 -10.51
N ASN A 232 0.19 15.34 -10.35
CA ASN A 232 0.75 14.97 -9.06
C ASN A 232 2.29 14.93 -9.08
N VAL A 233 2.88 15.04 -7.89
CA VAL A 233 4.31 14.81 -7.62
C VAL A 233 4.41 13.81 -6.44
N PRO A 234 4.64 12.52 -6.71
CA PRO A 234 4.69 11.49 -5.69
C PRO A 234 6.10 11.31 -5.10
N GLU A 235 6.19 10.56 -3.98
CA GLU A 235 7.42 10.17 -3.31
C GLU A 235 8.27 11.37 -2.85
N ILE A 236 7.63 12.37 -2.25
CA ILE A 236 8.28 13.60 -1.79
C ILE A 236 8.28 13.74 -0.27
N SER A 237 9.36 14.30 0.27
CA SER A 237 9.43 14.69 1.68
C SER A 237 8.57 15.92 1.98
N VAL A 238 8.33 16.19 3.27
CA VAL A 238 7.63 17.39 3.73
C VAL A 238 8.28 18.67 3.18
N GLU A 239 9.61 18.79 3.23
CA GLU A 239 10.34 19.95 2.70
C GLU A 239 10.18 20.11 1.18
N GLN A 240 10.10 19.00 0.45
CA GLN A 240 9.85 19.03 -1.00
C GLN A 240 8.40 19.41 -1.28
N MET A 241 7.45 18.92 -0.49
CA MET A 241 6.04 19.28 -0.59
C MET A 241 5.82 20.79 -0.38
N GLU A 242 6.48 21.38 0.61
CA GLU A 242 6.47 22.84 0.83
C GLU A 242 7.03 23.62 -0.35
N LYS A 243 8.11 23.13 -0.99
CA LYS A 243 8.67 23.75 -2.19
C LYS A 243 7.71 23.68 -3.38
N VAL A 244 7.12 22.51 -3.61
CA VAL A 244 6.11 22.32 -4.66
C VAL A 244 4.91 23.23 -4.42
N TRP A 245 4.44 23.34 -3.17
CA TRP A 245 3.37 24.27 -2.79
C TRP A 245 3.74 25.74 -3.05
N GLY A 246 4.97 26.14 -2.70
CA GLY A 246 5.48 27.48 -2.97
C GLY A 246 5.48 27.82 -4.46
N SER A 247 5.91 26.88 -5.31
CA SER A 247 5.84 27.03 -6.76
C SER A 247 4.39 27.06 -7.27
N TYR A 248 3.53 26.17 -6.78
CA TYR A 248 2.12 26.12 -7.16
C TYR A 248 1.43 27.46 -6.87
N ARG A 249 1.64 28.04 -5.68
CA ARG A 249 1.09 29.34 -5.30
C ARG A 249 1.54 30.50 -6.18
N GLN A 250 2.75 30.45 -6.71
CA GLN A 250 3.30 31.51 -7.55
C GLN A 250 2.86 31.40 -9.01
N CYS A 251 2.76 30.17 -9.52
CA CYS A 251 2.71 29.91 -10.96
C CYS A 251 1.38 29.26 -11.39
N GLY A 252 0.55 28.84 -10.43
CA GLY A 252 -0.72 28.15 -10.65
C GLY A 252 -0.57 26.75 -11.22
N ARG A 253 0.65 26.18 -11.18
CA ARG A 253 0.97 24.86 -11.71
C ARG A 253 2.08 24.22 -10.90
N ILE A 254 2.05 22.89 -10.82
CA ILE A 254 3.14 22.09 -10.29
C ILE A 254 4.24 21.89 -11.32
N CYS A 255 5.49 21.79 -10.86
CA CYS A 255 6.70 21.51 -11.65
C CYS A 255 7.12 22.54 -12.73
N GLU A 256 6.21 23.38 -13.22
CA GLU A 256 6.49 24.36 -14.28
C GLU A 256 6.31 25.77 -13.73
N CYS A 257 7.41 26.37 -13.28
CA CYS A 257 7.48 27.81 -13.11
C CYS A 257 8.53 28.37 -14.06
N HIS A 258 8.10 28.90 -15.20
CA HIS A 258 9.00 29.61 -16.11
C HIS A 258 9.47 30.91 -15.46
N LYS A 259 10.78 31.11 -15.40
CA LYS A 259 11.36 32.43 -15.67
C LYS A 259 11.66 32.50 -17.17
#